data_AF-A0A5C7PD33-F1
#
_entry.id   AF-A0A5C7PD33-F1
#
_cell.length_a   1.000
_cell.length_b   1.000
_cell.length_c   1.000
_cell.angle_alpha   90.00
_cell.angle_beta   90.00
_cell.angle_gamma   90.00
#
_symmetry.space_group_name_H-M   'P 1'
#
loop_
_entity.id
_entity.type
_entity.pdbx_description
1 polymer ?
#
loop_
_entity_poly.entity_id
_entity_poly.type
_entity_poly.pdbx_seq_one_letter_code
_entity_poly.pdbx_strand_id
1 'polypeptide(L)'
;MPTNFIGGISTAEAGDPLFDFGMPDPTKWIVYFNDFHTYAAGDWTITTTEAGAGSATEALTDAQGGALLITNDAADNDADFFQLVGEGYKFVAGKKTIFKVRFQTSDATQSDLVFGLQIKDTTPLAVSDGVYFRKDDGDANIDFYVTKNSTSTSAAAIATLSAATWTTLAFCYDGLSAVHYYVNDVRIGQLATTNLVDDEEVTVSFGIQNGEAVAKTLTIDYIFAAQER
;
A
#
# COMPACT_ATOMS: atom_id res chain seq x y z
N MET A 1 32.38 7.44 -2.19
CA MET A 1 33.12 6.38 -2.91
C MET A 1 32.18 5.20 -3.09
N PRO A 2 31.82 4.79 -4.31
CA PRO A 2 31.03 3.57 -4.48
C PRO A 2 31.92 2.35 -4.15
N THR A 3 31.40 1.43 -3.34
CA THR A 3 32.03 0.12 -3.13
C THR A 3 31.55 -0.80 -4.24
N ASN A 4 32.44 -1.17 -5.15
CA ASN A 4 32.13 -2.10 -6.25
C ASN A 4 32.46 -3.54 -5.81
N PHE A 5 31.42 -4.36 -5.62
CA PHE A 5 31.59 -5.78 -5.31
C PHE A 5 31.66 -6.58 -6.61
N ILE A 6 32.89 -6.76 -7.12
CA ILE A 6 33.16 -7.42 -8.41
C ILE A 6 32.64 -8.88 -8.45
N GLY A 7 32.55 -9.53 -7.28
CA GLY A 7 31.99 -10.89 -7.14
C GLY A 7 30.49 -10.95 -6.84
N GLY A 8 29.78 -9.81 -6.86
CA GLY A 8 28.40 -9.73 -6.41
C GLY A 8 28.27 -9.69 -4.87
N ILE A 9 27.03 -9.77 -4.39
CA ILE A 9 26.69 -9.85 -2.97
C ILE A 9 25.75 -11.04 -2.78
N SER A 10 26.19 -12.04 -2.01
CA SER A 10 25.35 -13.19 -1.65
C SER A 10 24.81 -13.01 -0.23
N THR A 11 23.54 -13.34 -0.05
CA THR A 11 22.87 -13.40 1.26
C THR A 11 22.54 -14.84 1.64
N ALA A 12 22.96 -15.83 0.85
CA ALA A 12 22.79 -17.24 1.14
C ALA A 12 23.93 -17.75 2.04
N GLU A 13 23.65 -18.78 2.85
CA GLU A 13 24.66 -19.39 3.72
C GLU A 13 25.64 -20.25 2.91
N ALA A 14 26.85 -20.45 3.42
CA ALA A 14 27.85 -21.29 2.75
C ALA A 14 27.34 -22.74 2.62
N GLY A 15 27.31 -23.25 1.38
CA GLY A 15 26.75 -24.56 1.05
C GLY A 15 25.32 -24.53 0.53
N ASP A 16 24.64 -23.38 0.57
CA ASP A 16 23.37 -23.16 -0.13
C ASP A 16 23.61 -23.15 -1.66
N PRO A 17 22.72 -23.72 -2.49
CA PRO A 17 22.84 -23.67 -3.95
C PRO A 17 22.96 -22.26 -4.54
N LEU A 18 22.48 -21.24 -3.82
CA LEU A 18 22.55 -19.83 -4.20
C LEU A 18 23.73 -19.09 -3.55
N PHE A 19 24.63 -19.79 -2.86
CA PHE A 19 25.82 -19.17 -2.26
C PHE A 19 26.69 -18.46 -3.30
N ASP A 20 26.98 -19.12 -4.43
CA ASP A 20 27.76 -18.57 -5.54
C ASP A 20 26.90 -17.75 -6.52
N PHE A 21 25.61 -17.55 -6.22
CA PHE A 21 24.75 -16.67 -6.99
C PHE A 21 25.16 -15.21 -6.71
N GLY A 22 25.65 -14.50 -7.72
CA GLY A 22 26.20 -13.15 -7.58
C GLY A 22 25.19 -12.04 -7.23
N MET A 23 23.97 -12.41 -6.84
CA MET A 23 22.90 -11.52 -6.40
C MET A 23 22.35 -12.02 -5.05
N PRO A 24 21.75 -11.14 -4.22
CA PRO A 24 21.05 -11.57 -3.02
C PRO A 24 20.07 -12.69 -3.34
N ASP A 25 19.99 -13.66 -2.44
CA ASP A 25 19.12 -14.82 -2.58
C ASP A 25 17.65 -14.37 -2.70
N PRO A 26 17.03 -14.48 -3.89
CA PRO A 26 15.68 -14.00 -4.12
C PRO A 26 14.63 -14.85 -3.38
N THR A 27 15.04 -16.00 -2.82
CA THR A 27 14.15 -16.88 -2.07
C THR A 27 13.97 -16.46 -0.61
N LYS A 28 14.78 -15.52 -0.09
CA LYS A 28 14.63 -15.03 1.29
C LYS A 28 13.41 -14.14 1.51
N TRP A 29 12.87 -13.54 0.45
CA TRP A 29 11.74 -12.62 0.52
C TRP A 29 10.62 -13.04 -0.43
N ILE A 30 9.38 -12.85 0.02
CA ILE A 30 8.22 -12.67 -0.83
C ILE A 30 8.25 -11.21 -1.27
N VAL A 31 8.20 -10.92 -2.57
CA VAL A 31 8.30 -9.56 -3.10
C VAL A 31 7.23 -9.34 -4.17
N TYR A 32 6.48 -8.27 -3.99
CA TYR A 32 5.57 -7.69 -4.98
C TYR A 32 6.04 -6.27 -5.28
N PHE A 33 6.26 -5.97 -6.55
CA PHE A 33 6.52 -4.62 -7.03
C PHE A 33 5.75 -4.41 -8.31
N ASN A 34 4.94 -3.36 -8.35
CA ASN A 34 4.20 -2.95 -9.53
C ASN A 34 4.38 -1.44 -9.69
N ASP A 35 5.03 -1.06 -10.78
CA ASP A 35 5.29 0.33 -11.19
C ASP A 35 4.32 0.80 -12.28
N PHE A 36 3.30 -0.01 -12.60
CA PHE A 36 2.26 0.32 -13.57
C PHE A 36 2.79 0.73 -14.96
N HIS A 37 3.89 0.11 -15.43
CA HIS A 37 4.16 0.07 -16.88
C HIS A 37 3.12 -0.76 -17.63
N THR A 38 2.49 -1.71 -16.94
CA THR A 38 1.38 -2.53 -17.41
C THR A 38 0.32 -2.62 -16.33
N TYR A 39 -0.94 -2.72 -16.75
CA TYR A 39 -2.07 -2.95 -15.87
C TYR A 39 -2.96 -4.04 -16.46
N ALA A 40 -3.26 -5.06 -15.65
CA ALA A 40 -4.23 -6.09 -15.97
C ALA A 40 -5.26 -6.13 -14.84
N ALA A 41 -6.52 -5.78 -15.15
CA ALA A 41 -7.59 -5.77 -14.15
C ALA A 41 -7.78 -7.12 -13.46
N GLY A 42 -7.49 -8.24 -14.14
CA GLY A 42 -7.56 -9.60 -13.59
C GLY A 42 -6.56 -9.91 -12.47
N ASP A 43 -5.54 -9.07 -12.25
CA ASP A 43 -4.63 -9.20 -11.11
C ASP A 43 -5.27 -8.70 -9.81
N TRP A 44 -6.36 -7.93 -9.92
CA TRP A 44 -7.03 -7.25 -8.83
C TRP A 44 -8.48 -7.75 -8.66
N THR A 45 -8.90 -7.88 -7.42
CA THR A 45 -10.32 -7.84 -7.08
C THR A 45 -10.68 -6.38 -6.90
N ILE A 46 -11.52 -5.87 -7.79
CA ILE A 46 -11.94 -4.47 -7.84
C ILE A 46 -13.35 -4.38 -7.28
N THR A 47 -13.54 -3.57 -6.24
CA THR A 47 -14.86 -3.24 -5.69
C THR A 47 -15.19 -1.81 -6.05
N THR A 48 -16.07 -1.66 -7.02
CA THR A 48 -16.50 -0.37 -7.56
C THR A 48 -17.90 -0.02 -7.06
N THR A 49 -18.07 1.20 -6.56
CA THR A 49 -19.37 1.80 -6.23
C THR A 49 -19.59 2.98 -7.16
N GLU A 50 -20.70 2.97 -7.90
CA GLU A 50 -21.05 4.04 -8.84
C GLU A 50 -22.53 4.38 -8.70
N ALA A 51 -22.81 5.68 -8.66
CA ALA A 51 -24.12 6.26 -8.83
C ALA A 51 -24.04 7.36 -9.90
N GLY A 52 -25.05 7.45 -10.75
CA GLY A 52 -25.07 8.46 -11.81
C GLY A 52 -25.05 7.84 -13.20
N ALA A 53 -24.54 8.59 -14.17
CA ALA A 53 -24.57 8.24 -15.59
C ALA A 53 -23.16 8.04 -16.19
N GLY A 54 -22.11 8.26 -15.40
CA GLY A 54 -20.74 7.97 -15.80
C GLY A 54 -20.33 6.56 -15.38
N SER A 55 -19.04 6.31 -15.46
CA SER A 55 -18.40 5.09 -14.94
C SER A 55 -17.00 5.45 -14.48
N ALA A 56 -16.53 4.77 -13.46
CA ALA A 56 -15.14 4.77 -13.06
C ALA A 56 -14.27 4.23 -14.20
N THR A 57 -13.02 4.69 -14.23
CA THR A 57 -12.05 4.26 -15.23
C THR A 57 -10.69 4.07 -14.61
N GLU A 58 -10.02 2.99 -15.01
CA GLU A 58 -8.64 2.69 -14.67
C GLU A 58 -7.80 2.74 -15.95
N ALA A 59 -6.87 3.69 -16.01
CA ALA A 59 -6.08 3.91 -17.21
C ALA A 59 -4.60 4.08 -16.86
N LEU A 60 -3.74 3.44 -17.64
CA LEU A 60 -2.32 3.78 -17.64
C LEU A 60 -2.16 5.22 -18.14
N THR A 61 -1.32 6.00 -17.47
CA THR A 61 -1.02 7.39 -17.85
C THR A 61 0.47 7.56 -18.16
N ASP A 62 0.78 8.54 -19.00
CA ASP A 62 2.16 8.85 -19.39
C ASP A 62 2.89 9.59 -18.25
N ALA A 63 3.52 8.81 -17.38
CA ALA A 63 4.39 9.27 -16.32
C ALA A 63 5.72 8.51 -16.36
N GLN A 64 6.80 9.21 -16.04
CA GLN A 64 8.11 8.57 -15.90
C GLN A 64 8.07 7.54 -14.76
N GLY A 65 8.28 6.27 -15.09
CA GLY A 65 8.20 5.15 -14.13
C GLY A 65 6.96 4.28 -14.29
N GLY A 66 5.99 4.69 -15.12
CA GLY A 66 4.67 4.08 -15.18
C GLY A 66 3.72 4.71 -14.15
N ALA A 67 2.42 4.66 -14.43
CA ALA A 67 1.41 5.11 -13.47
C ALA A 67 0.02 4.61 -13.85
N LEU A 68 -0.78 4.26 -12.84
CA LEU A 68 -2.20 3.98 -12.95
C LEU A 68 -3.00 5.20 -12.47
N LEU A 69 -3.87 5.72 -13.33
CA LEU A 69 -4.88 6.72 -13.02
C LEU A 69 -6.23 6.04 -12.80
N ILE A 70 -6.78 6.21 -11.61
CA ILE A 70 -8.13 5.81 -11.26
C ILE A 70 -8.98 7.07 -11.21
N THR A 71 -10.12 7.05 -11.88
CA THR A 71 -11.11 8.14 -11.87
C THR A 71 -12.44 7.54 -11.50
N ASN A 72 -13.05 8.01 -10.41
CA ASN A 72 -14.41 7.60 -10.04
C ASN A 72 -15.45 8.28 -10.94
N ASP A 73 -16.69 7.79 -10.94
CA ASP A 73 -17.84 8.60 -11.39
C ASP A 73 -18.03 9.82 -10.44
N ALA A 74 -18.98 10.70 -10.76
CA ALA A 74 -19.12 12.03 -10.17
C ALA A 74 -20.23 12.15 -9.10
N ALA A 75 -20.78 11.04 -8.59
CA ALA A 75 -21.65 11.08 -7.43
C ALA A 75 -20.86 10.98 -6.11
N ASP A 76 -21.53 11.37 -5.04
CA ASP A 76 -21.02 11.27 -3.69
C ASP A 76 -20.93 9.80 -3.26
N ASN A 77 -19.82 9.43 -2.60
CA ASN A 77 -19.46 8.05 -2.24
C ASN A 77 -19.22 7.08 -3.42
N ASP A 78 -19.06 7.58 -4.65
CA ASP A 78 -18.51 6.75 -5.72
C ASP A 78 -17.08 6.34 -5.36
N ALA A 79 -16.72 5.09 -5.60
CA ALA A 79 -15.48 4.52 -5.13
C ALA A 79 -14.93 3.45 -6.05
N ASP A 80 -13.61 3.30 -6.02
CA ASP A 80 -12.93 2.19 -6.64
C ASP A 80 -11.78 1.69 -5.76
N PHE A 81 -11.93 0.45 -5.29
CA PHE A 81 -10.98 -0.20 -4.39
C PHE A 81 -10.40 -1.47 -4.99
N PHE A 82 -9.08 -1.61 -4.86
CA PHE A 82 -8.28 -2.66 -5.46
C PHE A 82 -7.66 -3.50 -4.37
N GLN A 83 -7.83 -4.81 -4.48
CA GLN A 83 -7.13 -5.77 -3.63
C GLN A 83 -6.50 -6.85 -4.50
N LEU A 84 -5.18 -7.05 -4.38
CA LEU A 84 -4.48 -8.05 -5.17
C LEU A 84 -5.11 -9.44 -4.92
N VAL A 85 -5.43 -10.19 -5.98
CA VAL A 85 -6.31 -11.37 -5.92
C VAL A 85 -5.88 -12.43 -4.90
N GLY A 86 -4.58 -12.58 -4.66
CA GLY A 86 -4.04 -13.50 -3.67
C GLY A 86 -3.58 -12.80 -2.38
N GLU A 87 -4.03 -13.30 -1.23
CA GLU A 87 -3.52 -12.91 0.09
C GLU A 87 -2.17 -13.60 0.33
N GLY A 88 -1.10 -12.90 -0.06
CA GLY A 88 0.26 -13.43 -0.07
C GLY A 88 1.09 -13.15 1.19
N TYR A 89 0.54 -12.43 2.17
CA TYR A 89 1.29 -11.95 3.33
C TYR A 89 0.59 -12.32 4.64
N LYS A 90 1.35 -12.62 5.68
CA LYS A 90 0.83 -12.84 7.04
C LYS A 90 1.83 -12.31 8.05
N PHE A 91 1.44 -11.45 8.99
CA PHE A 91 2.43 -10.95 9.96
C PHE A 91 2.77 -12.06 10.95
N VAL A 92 4.06 -12.40 11.01
CA VAL A 92 4.58 -13.45 11.88
C VAL A 92 5.77 -12.90 12.66
N ALA A 93 5.81 -13.17 13.96
CA ALA A 93 6.95 -12.79 14.78
C ALA A 93 8.26 -13.36 14.21
N GLY A 94 9.29 -12.53 14.13
CA GLY A 94 10.58 -12.82 13.53
C GLY A 94 10.64 -12.61 12.01
N LYS A 95 9.55 -12.19 11.35
CA LYS A 95 9.51 -11.92 9.91
C LYS A 95 9.21 -10.46 9.63
N LYS A 96 10.19 -9.73 9.10
CA LYS A 96 9.99 -8.35 8.69
C LYS A 96 9.01 -8.28 7.53
N THR A 97 8.17 -7.25 7.55
CA THR A 97 7.19 -6.97 6.49
C THR A 97 7.23 -5.50 6.15
N ILE A 98 7.32 -5.17 4.87
CA ILE A 98 7.51 -3.83 4.35
C ILE A 98 6.43 -3.54 3.31
N PHE A 99 5.88 -2.35 3.37
CA PHE A 99 4.99 -1.81 2.34
C PHE A 99 5.44 -0.40 1.96
N LYS A 100 5.31 -0.05 0.69
CA LYS A 100 5.59 1.30 0.19
C LYS A 100 4.69 1.61 -1.00
N VAL A 101 4.18 2.82 -1.06
CA VAL A 101 3.38 3.35 -2.17
C VAL A 101 3.81 4.77 -2.49
N ARG A 102 3.77 5.15 -3.77
CA ARG A 102 3.88 6.54 -4.22
C ARG A 102 2.65 6.92 -5.04
N PHE A 103 1.96 7.99 -4.63
CA PHE A 103 0.68 8.40 -5.21
C PHE A 103 0.50 9.92 -5.20
N GLN A 104 -0.53 10.39 -5.91
CA GLN A 104 -1.13 11.71 -5.77
C GLN A 104 -2.66 11.59 -5.88
N THR A 105 -3.39 12.53 -5.28
CA THR A 105 -4.86 12.63 -5.40
C THR A 105 -5.24 13.98 -6.00
N SER A 106 -6.32 14.06 -6.77
CA SER A 106 -6.83 15.36 -7.29
C SER A 106 -7.38 16.26 -6.20
N ASP A 107 -7.84 15.70 -5.09
CA ASP A 107 -8.40 16.44 -3.98
C ASP A 107 -7.87 15.88 -2.67
N ALA A 108 -7.23 16.72 -1.86
CA ALA A 108 -6.71 16.29 -0.59
C ALA A 108 -7.76 16.28 0.51
N THR A 109 -8.92 16.91 0.32
CA THR A 109 -9.95 17.10 1.35
C THR A 109 -11.22 16.32 1.09
N GLN A 110 -11.72 16.31 -0.15
CA GLN A 110 -13.01 15.74 -0.51
C GLN A 110 -12.87 14.33 -1.10
N SER A 111 -12.09 13.47 -0.46
CA SER A 111 -11.93 12.07 -0.87
C SER A 111 -11.55 11.23 0.32
N ASP A 112 -11.94 9.96 0.34
CA ASP A 112 -11.34 8.96 1.22
C ASP A 112 -10.28 8.17 0.44
N LEU A 113 -9.13 7.91 1.07
CA LEU A 113 -8.04 7.11 0.49
C LEU A 113 -7.64 5.98 1.44
N VAL A 114 -7.20 4.85 0.88
CA VAL A 114 -6.61 3.76 1.65
C VAL A 114 -5.41 3.17 0.92
N PHE A 115 -4.36 2.76 1.65
CA PHE A 115 -3.19 2.07 1.12
C PHE A 115 -2.58 1.14 2.17
N GLY A 116 -2.32 -0.12 1.85
CA GLY A 116 -1.57 -0.99 2.76
C GLY A 116 -1.70 -2.48 2.48
N LEU A 117 -1.54 -3.26 3.54
CA LEU A 117 -1.81 -4.68 3.56
C LEU A 117 -3.06 -4.90 4.40
N GLN A 118 -4.15 -5.35 3.78
CA GLN A 118 -5.45 -5.55 4.43
C GLN A 118 -6.02 -6.92 4.09
N ILE A 119 -6.87 -7.46 4.95
CA ILE A 119 -7.71 -8.61 4.61
C ILE A 119 -8.58 -8.27 3.39
N LYS A 120 -8.88 -9.27 2.57
CA LYS A 120 -9.82 -9.08 1.46
C LYS A 120 -11.22 -8.75 1.97
N ASP A 121 -11.77 -7.62 1.55
CA ASP A 121 -13.04 -7.06 2.01
C ASP A 121 -13.69 -6.21 0.91
N THR A 122 -15.01 -6.09 0.91
CA THR A 122 -15.75 -5.18 0.03
C THR A 122 -15.81 -3.74 0.54
N THR A 123 -15.29 -3.47 1.74
CA THR A 123 -15.26 -2.18 2.42
C THR A 123 -13.86 -1.81 2.92
N PRO A 124 -12.86 -1.59 2.04
CA PRO A 124 -11.45 -1.41 2.45
C PRO A 124 -11.16 -0.20 3.36
N LEU A 125 -12.09 0.75 3.48
CA LEU A 125 -12.00 1.84 4.46
C LEU A 125 -12.26 1.38 5.92
N ALA A 126 -12.91 0.23 6.13
CA ALA A 126 -13.37 -0.25 7.43
C ALA A 126 -13.07 -1.74 7.66
N VAL A 127 -11.92 -2.21 7.18
CA VAL A 127 -11.50 -3.62 7.29
C VAL A 127 -11.41 -4.11 8.74
N SER A 128 -11.63 -5.41 8.94
CA SER A 128 -11.42 -6.04 10.24
C SER A 128 -9.94 -6.17 10.60
N ASP A 129 -9.07 -6.36 9.60
CA ASP A 129 -7.67 -6.72 9.82
C ASP A 129 -6.74 -6.08 8.77
N GLY A 130 -5.62 -5.52 9.22
CA GLY A 130 -4.64 -4.93 8.32
C GLY A 130 -3.63 -3.98 8.97
N VAL A 131 -2.64 -3.60 8.18
CA VAL A 131 -1.71 -2.50 8.47
C VAL A 131 -1.75 -1.55 7.28
N TYR A 132 -2.28 -0.35 7.49
CA TYR A 132 -2.66 0.54 6.38
C TYR A 132 -2.65 2.02 6.76
N PHE A 133 -2.53 2.85 5.74
CA PHE A 133 -2.77 4.28 5.79
C PHE A 133 -4.18 4.58 5.33
N ARG A 134 -4.81 5.59 5.94
CA ARG A 134 -6.11 6.08 5.52
C ARG A 134 -6.16 7.61 5.60
N LYS A 135 -6.86 8.25 4.68
CA LYS A 135 -7.22 9.66 4.74
C LYS A 135 -8.72 9.74 4.58
N ASP A 136 -9.39 10.41 5.49
CA ASP A 136 -10.85 10.53 5.46
C ASP A 136 -11.30 11.79 4.74
N ASP A 137 -12.54 11.79 4.25
CA ASP A 137 -13.21 13.01 3.81
C ASP A 137 -13.29 14.06 4.94
N GLY A 138 -13.26 15.33 4.54
CA GLY A 138 -13.41 16.49 5.40
C GLY A 138 -12.10 17.06 5.92
N ASP A 139 -10.96 16.36 5.77
CA ASP A 139 -9.64 16.91 6.05
C ASP A 139 -8.55 16.39 5.09
N ALA A 140 -7.32 16.90 5.22
CA ALA A 140 -6.19 16.48 4.40
C ALA A 140 -5.20 15.57 5.13
N ASN A 141 -5.59 15.01 6.27
CA ASN A 141 -4.69 14.28 7.15
C ASN A 141 -4.63 12.80 6.77
N ILE A 142 -3.40 12.28 6.66
CA ILE A 142 -3.18 10.84 6.60
C ILE A 142 -3.00 10.31 8.01
N ASP A 143 -3.71 9.25 8.31
CA ASP A 143 -3.67 8.45 9.51
C ASP A 143 -3.03 7.08 9.22
N PHE A 144 -2.51 6.43 10.25
CA PHE A 144 -1.90 5.11 10.16
C PHE A 144 -2.49 4.14 11.17
N TYR A 145 -2.82 2.94 10.72
CA TYR A 145 -3.55 1.92 11.48
C TYR A 145 -2.82 0.58 11.48
N VAL A 146 -2.83 -0.05 12.65
CA VAL A 146 -2.52 -1.46 12.88
C VAL A 146 -3.76 -2.06 13.53
N THR A 147 -4.51 -2.84 12.77
CA THR A 147 -5.86 -3.29 13.11
C THR A 147 -5.93 -4.82 13.10
N LYS A 148 -6.52 -5.35 14.17
CA LYS A 148 -6.81 -6.77 14.34
C LYS A 148 -8.21 -6.91 14.93
N ASN A 149 -9.04 -7.76 14.36
CA ASN A 149 -10.41 -8.03 14.80
C ASN A 149 -11.20 -6.72 15.07
N SER A 150 -11.13 -5.78 14.11
CA SER A 150 -11.75 -4.45 14.13
C SER A 150 -11.30 -3.54 15.28
N THR A 151 -10.22 -3.88 15.99
CA THR A 151 -9.62 -3.05 17.04
C THR A 151 -8.30 -2.48 16.54
N SER A 152 -8.16 -1.15 16.56
CA SER A 152 -7.02 -0.44 15.98
C SER A 152 -6.08 0.11 17.05
N THR A 153 -4.78 -0.06 16.84
CA THR A 153 -3.74 0.84 17.35
C THR A 153 -3.47 1.83 16.21
N SER A 154 -3.54 3.14 16.45
CA SER A 154 -3.44 4.13 15.37
C SER A 154 -2.65 5.37 15.75
N ALA A 155 -2.15 6.07 14.74
CA ALA A 155 -1.60 7.43 14.83
C ALA A 155 -2.34 8.31 13.83
N ALA A 156 -2.94 9.39 14.32
CA ALA A 156 -3.67 10.35 13.49
C ALA A 156 -2.76 11.51 13.04
N ALA A 157 -3.11 12.13 11.91
CA ALA A 157 -2.45 13.28 11.30
C ALA A 157 -0.93 13.14 11.21
N ILE A 158 -0.45 11.98 10.73
CA ILE A 158 0.98 11.72 10.53
C ILE A 158 1.57 12.54 9.37
N ALA A 159 0.72 13.04 8.48
CA ALA A 159 1.05 14.00 7.43
C ALA A 159 -0.21 14.73 6.93
N THR A 160 -0.01 15.84 6.24
CA THR A 160 -1.07 16.58 5.54
C THR A 160 -0.80 16.53 4.04
N LEU A 161 -1.75 16.02 3.26
CA LEU A 161 -1.67 15.94 1.82
C LEU A 161 -1.94 17.28 1.14
N SER A 162 -1.46 17.39 -0.08
CA SER A 162 -1.80 18.46 -1.00
C SER A 162 -2.25 17.84 -2.31
N ALA A 163 -3.27 18.44 -2.94
CA ALA A 163 -3.78 17.99 -4.23
C ALA A 163 -2.64 17.99 -5.29
N ALA A 164 -2.70 17.03 -6.21
CA ALA A 164 -1.76 16.87 -7.33
C ALA A 164 -0.27 16.92 -6.91
N THR A 165 0.04 16.41 -5.71
CA THR A 165 1.41 16.38 -5.17
C THR A 165 1.80 14.95 -4.84
N TRP A 166 2.90 14.48 -5.45
CA TRP A 166 3.45 13.16 -5.19
C TRP A 166 3.86 13.00 -3.74
N THR A 167 3.27 12.01 -3.07
CA THR A 167 3.56 11.62 -1.70
C THR A 167 3.96 10.16 -1.66
N THR A 168 4.97 9.84 -0.86
CA THR A 168 5.37 8.46 -0.58
C THR A 168 4.96 8.09 0.84
N LEU A 169 4.27 6.96 1.00
CA LEU A 169 3.98 6.37 2.30
C LEU A 169 4.66 5.00 2.38
N ALA A 170 5.20 4.67 3.55
CA ALA A 170 5.79 3.36 3.78
C ALA A 170 5.61 2.92 5.22
N PHE A 171 5.52 1.61 5.45
CA PHE A 171 5.68 1.05 6.78
C PHE A 171 6.62 -0.16 6.77
N CYS A 172 7.19 -0.45 7.93
CA CYS A 172 8.04 -1.61 8.16
C CYS A 172 7.72 -2.19 9.55
N TYR A 173 7.18 -3.42 9.57
CA TYR A 173 7.17 -4.25 10.76
C TYR A 173 8.59 -4.79 10.98
N ASP A 174 9.14 -4.54 12.17
CA ASP A 174 10.50 -4.91 12.56
C ASP A 174 10.69 -6.43 12.78
N GLY A 175 9.62 -7.21 12.75
CA GLY A 175 9.63 -8.63 13.08
C GLY A 175 9.60 -8.90 14.58
N LEU A 176 9.33 -7.90 15.43
CA LEU A 176 9.40 -8.04 16.88
C LEU A 176 8.35 -7.22 17.63
N SER A 177 8.47 -5.90 17.63
CA SER A 177 7.83 -5.02 18.62
C SER A 177 7.15 -3.78 18.06
N ALA A 178 7.46 -3.41 16.81
CA ALA A 178 7.04 -2.14 16.27
C ALA A 178 6.75 -2.20 14.77
N VAL A 179 5.75 -1.41 14.37
CA VAL A 179 5.51 -1.06 12.98
C VAL A 179 5.92 0.39 12.80
N HIS A 180 7.06 0.63 12.15
CA HIS A 180 7.56 1.96 11.83
C HIS A 180 6.85 2.50 10.60
N TYR A 181 6.44 3.77 10.61
CA TYR A 181 5.79 4.41 9.45
C TYR A 181 6.57 5.66 9.00
N TYR A 182 6.49 5.91 7.70
CA TYR A 182 7.32 6.87 6.98
C TYR A 182 6.47 7.67 6.02
N VAL A 183 6.81 8.95 5.88
CA VAL A 183 6.24 9.86 4.90
C VAL A 183 7.40 10.50 4.15
N ASN A 184 7.36 10.45 2.81
CA ASN A 184 8.42 10.96 1.94
C ASN A 184 9.80 10.45 2.33
N ASP A 185 9.89 9.14 2.58
CA ASP A 185 11.10 8.40 2.98
C ASP A 185 11.72 8.83 4.33
N VAL A 186 11.00 9.63 5.12
CA VAL A 186 11.39 10.04 6.48
C VAL A 186 10.52 9.30 7.51
N ARG A 187 11.16 8.66 8.50
CA ARG A 187 10.44 7.99 9.59
C ARG A 187 9.72 9.03 10.44
N ILE A 188 8.40 8.95 10.52
CA ILE A 188 7.58 9.87 11.31
C ILE A 188 7.32 9.32 12.71
N GLY A 189 7.13 8.00 12.83
CA GLY A 189 6.91 7.36 14.12
C GLY A 189 6.83 5.85 14.04
N GLN A 190 6.21 5.26 15.07
CA GLN A 190 5.96 3.82 15.15
C GLN A 190 4.71 3.53 15.98
N LEU A 191 4.06 2.41 15.70
CA LEU A 191 2.99 1.83 16.51
C LEU A 191 3.44 0.51 17.14
N ALA A 192 2.89 0.20 18.31
CA ALA A 192 3.09 -1.10 18.96
C ALA A 192 2.29 -2.19 18.23
N THR A 193 2.68 -3.45 18.44
CA THR A 193 2.10 -4.62 17.77
C THR A 193 0.87 -5.21 18.50
N THR A 194 0.26 -4.48 19.44
CA THR A 194 -0.87 -4.96 20.26
C THR A 194 -2.03 -5.48 19.41
N ASN A 195 -2.29 -4.82 18.28
CA ASN A 195 -3.36 -5.19 17.33
C ASN A 195 -2.78 -5.57 15.96
N LEU A 196 -1.58 -6.16 15.92
CA LEU A 196 -1.00 -6.63 14.66
C LEU A 196 -1.79 -7.85 14.18
N VAL A 197 -2.26 -7.83 12.92
CA VAL A 197 -2.95 -8.94 12.27
C VAL A 197 -2.02 -10.14 12.10
N ASP A 198 -2.08 -11.09 13.03
CA ASP A 198 -1.28 -12.31 13.05
C ASP A 198 -2.11 -13.60 12.87
N ASP A 199 -3.43 -13.47 12.78
CA ASP A 199 -4.42 -14.52 12.59
C ASP A 199 -4.82 -14.73 11.13
N GLU A 200 -4.87 -13.67 10.33
CA GLU A 200 -5.29 -13.71 8.93
C GLU A 200 -4.14 -13.52 7.93
N GLU A 201 -4.33 -14.01 6.71
CA GLU A 201 -3.57 -13.56 5.55
C GLU A 201 -4.12 -12.22 5.06
N VAL A 202 -3.24 -11.36 4.55
CA VAL A 202 -3.56 -10.03 4.02
C VAL A 202 -2.96 -9.83 2.63
N THR A 203 -3.50 -8.87 1.91
CA THR A 203 -3.12 -8.55 0.54
C THR A 203 -2.89 -7.05 0.33
N VAL A 204 -2.14 -6.72 -0.71
CA VAL A 204 -1.97 -5.33 -1.16
C VAL A 204 -3.35 -4.75 -1.48
N SER A 205 -3.68 -3.66 -0.80
CA SER A 205 -4.98 -2.99 -0.90
C SER A 205 -4.79 -1.49 -1.08
N PHE A 206 -5.54 -0.88 -1.99
CA PHE A 206 -5.59 0.57 -2.15
C PHE A 206 -6.90 1.04 -2.80
N GLY A 207 -7.20 2.33 -2.75
CA GLY A 207 -8.30 2.89 -3.54
C GLY A 207 -8.69 4.30 -3.11
N ILE A 208 -9.74 4.79 -3.75
CA ILE A 208 -10.30 6.13 -3.55
C ILE A 208 -11.83 6.10 -3.53
N GLN A 209 -12.43 6.89 -2.65
CA GLN A 209 -13.86 7.21 -2.63
C GLN A 209 -14.03 8.73 -2.70
N ASN A 210 -15.08 9.19 -3.39
CA ASN A 210 -15.45 10.60 -3.44
C ASN A 210 -16.07 11.05 -2.10
N GLY A 211 -15.66 12.21 -1.60
CA GLY A 211 -16.29 12.87 -0.44
C GLY A 211 -17.37 13.90 -0.81
N GLU A 212 -17.63 14.09 -2.10
CA GLU A 212 -18.70 14.95 -2.60
C GLU A 212 -19.14 14.51 -4.00
N ALA A 213 -20.23 15.08 -4.52
CA ALA A 213 -20.72 14.84 -5.89
C ALA A 213 -19.86 15.52 -6.98
N VAL A 214 -18.57 15.17 -7.02
CA VAL A 214 -17.57 15.58 -8.01
C VAL A 214 -16.58 14.42 -8.18
N ALA A 215 -16.31 14.02 -9.43
CA ALA A 215 -15.34 12.96 -9.71
C ALA A 215 -13.97 13.27 -9.09
N LYS A 216 -13.42 12.30 -8.36
CA LYS A 216 -12.07 12.35 -7.80
C LYS A 216 -11.17 11.36 -8.51
N THR A 217 -9.87 11.64 -8.46
CA THR A 217 -8.85 10.82 -9.10
C THR A 217 -7.72 10.50 -8.15
N LEU A 218 -7.22 9.27 -8.27
CA LEU A 218 -6.03 8.77 -7.59
C LEU A 218 -5.04 8.33 -8.68
N THR A 219 -3.84 8.87 -8.67
CA THR A 219 -2.74 8.38 -9.52
C THR A 219 -1.71 7.67 -8.66
N ILE A 220 -1.34 6.45 -9.04
CA ILE A 220 -0.32 5.64 -8.36
C ILE A 220 0.84 5.41 -9.31
N ASP A 221 2.04 5.76 -8.86
CA ASP A 221 3.30 5.52 -9.58
C ASP A 221 3.80 4.09 -9.31
N TYR A 222 3.88 3.69 -8.04
CA TYR A 222 4.21 2.30 -7.71
C TYR A 222 3.61 1.84 -6.39
N ILE A 223 3.52 0.52 -6.26
CA ILE A 223 3.29 -0.20 -5.01
C ILE A 223 4.38 -1.26 -4.83
N PHE A 224 4.91 -1.34 -3.62
CA PHE A 224 5.86 -2.35 -3.19
C PHE A 224 5.37 -3.01 -1.90
N ALA A 225 5.43 -4.33 -1.84
CA ALA A 225 5.21 -5.10 -0.62
C ALA A 225 6.23 -6.24 -0.54
N ALA A 226 6.83 -6.45 0.62
CA ALA A 226 7.78 -7.53 0.82
C ALA A 226 7.72 -8.11 2.23
N GLN A 227 8.00 -9.41 2.36
CA GLN A 227 8.05 -10.10 3.64
C GLN A 227 9.16 -11.17 3.65
N GLU A 228 9.85 -11.32 4.78
CA GLU A 228 10.82 -12.42 4.98
C GLU A 228 10.09 -13.79 4.96
N ARG A 229 10.64 -14.77 4.24
CA ARG A 229 10.19 -16.18 4.28
C ARG A 229 10.64 -16.86 5.55
#